data_AF-A0AB38G4R7-F1
#
_entry.id   AF-A0AB38G4R7-F1
#
_cell.length_a   1.000
_cell.length_b   1.000
_cell.length_c   1.000
_cell.angle_alpha   90.00
_cell.angle_beta   90.00
_cell.angle_gamma   90.00
#
_symmetry.space_group_name_H-M   'P 1'
#
loop_
_entity.id
_entity.type
_entity.pdbx_description
1 polymer ?
#
loop_
_entity_poly.entity_id
_entity_poly.type
_entity_poly.pdbx_seq_one_letter_code
_entity_poly.pdbx_strand_id
1 'polypeptide(L)'
;MYIDEKSKESFSRPDSRDFLTAYGPVGGRSYDTVQFMDELSGGDSYFSGYLILTLQAESNIPKQDFILAIDLPNDVFKKLEENSDLSILRMGADVCHRYMKPWQRLKVAQYFLYLYQSARLVVTTRLHATLPCLRDSRS
;
A
#
# COMPACT_ATOMS: atom_id res chain seq x y z
N MET A 1 6.76 6.28 -5.51
CA MET A 1 6.32 5.37 -6.59
C MET A 1 6.81 5.98 -7.86
N TYR A 2 7.64 5.26 -8.59
CA TYR A 2 8.12 5.73 -9.88
C TYR A 2 7.04 5.50 -10.95
N ILE A 3 6.80 6.49 -11.80
CA ILE A 3 6.01 6.30 -13.03
C ILE A 3 7.03 5.90 -14.10
N ASP A 4 6.85 4.72 -14.70
CA ASP A 4 7.74 4.26 -15.76
C ASP A 4 7.57 5.10 -17.05
N GLU A 5 8.58 5.08 -17.91
CA GLU A 5 8.62 5.92 -19.12
C GLU A 5 7.42 5.69 -20.04
N LYS A 6 7.01 4.43 -20.23
CA LYS A 6 5.84 4.10 -21.07
C LYS A 6 4.55 4.69 -20.51
N SER A 7 4.39 4.67 -19.19
CA SER A 7 3.29 5.34 -18.52
C SER A 7 3.37 6.86 -18.69
N LYS A 8 4.55 7.47 -18.56
CA LYS A 8 4.75 8.92 -18.79
C LYS A 8 4.38 9.34 -20.21
N GLU A 9 4.80 8.59 -21.22
CA GLU A 9 4.44 8.81 -22.62
C GLU A 9 2.93 8.80 -22.82
N SER A 10 2.24 7.84 -22.18
CA SER A 10 0.79 7.71 -22.26
C SER A 10 0.08 8.91 -21.63
N PHE A 11 0.51 9.35 -20.44
CA PHE A 11 -0.06 10.51 -19.77
C PHE A 11 0.22 11.83 -20.48
N SER A 12 1.31 11.91 -21.25
CA SER A 12 1.72 13.12 -21.99
C SER A 12 0.92 13.35 -23.28
N ARG A 13 0.08 12.40 -23.70
CA ARG A 13 -0.77 12.55 -24.89
C ARG A 13 -1.79 13.69 -24.70
N PRO A 14 -2.09 14.49 -25.73
CA PRO A 14 -3.01 15.63 -25.63
C PRO A 14 -4.33 15.27 -24.94
N ASP A 15 -5.03 14.25 -25.45
CA ASP A 15 -6.32 13.82 -24.89
C ASP A 15 -6.25 13.44 -23.40
N SER A 16 -5.12 12.86 -22.96
CA SER A 16 -4.92 12.47 -21.56
C SER A 16 -4.63 13.68 -20.68
N ARG A 17 -3.81 14.61 -21.17
CA ARG A 17 -3.52 15.88 -20.47
C ARG A 17 -4.77 16.73 -20.33
N ASP A 18 -5.53 16.87 -21.41
CA ASP A 18 -6.76 17.66 -21.46
C ASP A 18 -7.79 17.07 -20.50
N PHE A 19 -7.95 15.74 -20.50
CA PHE A 19 -8.83 15.06 -19.54
C PHE A 19 -8.41 15.31 -18.09
N LEU A 20 -7.14 15.08 -17.75
CA LEU A 20 -6.66 15.24 -16.38
C LEU A 20 -6.80 16.68 -15.89
N THR A 21 -6.48 17.66 -16.74
CA THR A 21 -6.55 19.09 -16.40
C THR A 21 -7.99 19.59 -16.27
N ALA A 22 -8.92 19.04 -17.07
CA ALA A 22 -10.32 19.49 -17.07
C ALA A 22 -11.10 19.11 -15.79
N TYR A 23 -10.71 18.03 -15.09
CA TYR A 23 -11.44 17.53 -13.92
C TYR A 23 -10.78 17.86 -12.57
N GLY A 24 -9.77 18.72 -12.58
CA GLY A 24 -9.13 19.28 -11.40
C GLY A 24 -7.74 18.72 -11.12
N PRO A 25 -7.14 19.14 -9.99
CA PRO A 25 -5.74 18.85 -9.74
C PRO A 25 -5.51 17.35 -9.52
N VAL A 26 -4.39 16.85 -10.05
CA VAL A 26 -4.02 15.44 -9.92
C VAL A 26 -3.23 15.24 -8.62
N GLY A 27 -3.78 14.44 -7.71
CA GLY A 27 -3.12 14.08 -6.46
C GLY A 27 -2.07 12.98 -6.65
N GLY A 28 -0.83 13.23 -6.20
CA GLY A 28 0.28 12.29 -6.24
C GLY A 28 0.65 11.73 -4.87
N ARG A 29 0.89 10.41 -4.80
CA ARG A 29 1.36 9.75 -3.56
C ARG A 29 2.86 9.86 -3.29
N SER A 30 3.64 10.37 -4.25
CA SER A 30 5.08 10.61 -4.18
C SER A 30 5.44 11.90 -4.89
N TYR A 31 6.50 12.56 -4.44
CA TYR A 31 6.97 13.81 -5.03
C TYR A 31 7.30 13.67 -6.51
N ASP A 32 7.95 12.58 -6.95
CA ASP A 32 8.21 12.34 -8.38
C ASP A 32 6.93 12.33 -9.23
N THR A 33 5.84 11.76 -8.69
CA THR A 33 4.54 11.75 -9.36
C THR A 33 3.92 13.13 -9.41
N VAL A 34 4.00 13.88 -8.30
CA VAL A 34 3.50 15.24 -8.24
C VAL A 34 4.24 16.11 -9.25
N GLN A 35 5.58 16.08 -9.24
CA GLN A 35 6.39 16.86 -10.16
C GLN A 35 6.02 16.58 -11.62
N PHE A 36 5.94 15.30 -12.01
CA PHE A 36 5.57 14.93 -13.37
C PHE A 36 4.17 15.43 -13.76
N MET A 37 3.18 15.29 -12.86
CA MET A 37 1.82 15.74 -13.14
C MET A 37 1.71 17.27 -13.15
N ASP A 38 2.50 17.95 -12.32
CA ASP A 38 2.58 19.41 -12.24
C ASP A 38 3.13 20.01 -13.54
N GLU A 39 4.20 19.41 -14.09
CA GLU A 39 4.77 19.74 -15.40
C GLU A 39 3.76 19.50 -16.54
N LEU A 40 2.88 18.49 -16.41
CA LEU A 40 1.86 18.20 -17.41
C LEU A 40 0.66 19.14 -17.37
N SER A 41 0.18 19.50 -16.17
CA SER A 41 -1.03 20.31 -15.97
C SER A 41 -0.76 21.82 -15.89
N GLY A 42 0.51 22.23 -15.80
CA GLY A 42 0.89 23.64 -15.71
C GLY A 42 0.78 24.21 -14.29
N GLY A 43 1.09 23.40 -13.28
CA GLY A 43 1.13 23.82 -11.87
C GLY A 43 -0.08 23.46 -11.01
N ASP A 44 -0.96 22.57 -11.50
CA ASP A 44 -2.19 22.16 -10.79
C ASP A 44 -2.11 20.68 -10.38
N SER A 45 -1.17 20.36 -9.49
CA SER A 45 -1.00 19.04 -8.86
C SER A 45 -0.63 19.17 -7.38
N TYR A 46 -0.91 18.15 -6.56
CA TYR A 46 -0.62 18.20 -5.12
C TYR A 46 -0.20 16.86 -4.53
N PHE A 47 0.57 16.92 -3.44
CA PHE A 47 0.93 15.74 -2.68
C PHE A 47 -0.23 15.30 -1.78
N SER A 48 -0.79 14.12 -2.06
CA SER A 48 -1.90 13.54 -1.28
C SER A 48 -1.45 12.46 -0.30
N GLY A 49 -0.21 11.98 -0.42
CA GLY A 49 0.27 10.83 0.35
C GLY A 49 -0.47 9.54 -0.03
N TYR A 50 -0.47 8.57 0.88
CA TYR A 50 -1.08 7.27 0.62
C TYR A 50 -2.41 7.13 1.36
N LEU A 51 -3.48 6.82 0.63
CA LEU A 51 -4.85 6.80 1.17
C LEU A 51 -5.02 5.88 2.39
N ILE A 52 -4.24 4.79 2.51
CA ILE A 52 -4.36 3.89 3.67
C ILE A 52 -4.03 4.57 5.01
N LEU A 53 -3.29 5.68 4.97
CA LEU A 53 -2.93 6.44 6.15
C LEU A 53 -4.12 7.17 6.76
N THR A 54 -5.24 7.31 6.02
CA THR A 54 -6.47 7.93 6.51
C THR A 54 -7.40 6.95 7.23
N LEU A 55 -7.15 5.63 7.12
CA LEU A 55 -7.94 4.64 7.86
C LEU A 55 -7.79 4.88 9.38
N GLN A 56 -8.65 4.27 10.19
CA GLN A 56 -8.53 4.25 11.66
C GLN A 56 -8.19 2.84 12.15
N ALA A 57 -7.58 2.73 13.34
CA ALA A 57 -7.32 1.44 13.96
C ALA A 57 -8.59 1.00 14.68
N GLU A 58 -8.89 -0.29 14.66
CA GLU A 58 -10.10 -0.80 15.30
C GLU A 58 -9.81 -1.07 16.77
N SER A 59 -10.54 -0.42 17.69
CA SER A 59 -10.25 -0.47 19.13
C SER A 59 -10.39 -1.86 19.75
N ASN A 60 -11.09 -2.78 19.08
CA ASN A 60 -11.37 -4.14 19.54
C ASN A 60 -10.41 -5.20 18.99
N ILE A 61 -9.32 -4.82 18.30
CA ILE A 61 -8.31 -5.76 17.80
C ILE A 61 -7.07 -5.67 18.69
N PRO A 62 -6.89 -6.60 19.64
CA PRO A 62 -5.68 -6.65 20.46
C PRO A 62 -4.47 -7.18 19.68
N LYS A 63 -3.28 -6.79 20.13
CA LYS A 63 -2.02 -7.41 19.72
C LYS A 63 -1.95 -8.87 20.18
N GLN A 64 -1.31 -9.69 19.36
CA GLN A 64 -1.09 -11.11 19.58
C GLN A 64 0.39 -11.44 19.34
N ASP A 65 0.91 -12.45 20.04
CA ASP A 65 2.33 -12.83 19.99
C ASP A 65 2.66 -13.71 18.77
N PHE A 66 2.53 -13.13 17.58
CA PHE A 66 3.02 -13.71 16.34
C PHE A 66 3.67 -12.68 15.41
N ILE A 67 4.56 -13.16 14.55
CA ILE A 67 5.17 -12.37 13.48
C ILE A 67 4.42 -12.66 12.17
N LEU A 68 4.06 -11.62 11.44
CA LEU A 68 3.45 -11.73 10.13
C LEU A 68 4.50 -11.47 9.04
N ALA A 69 4.85 -12.51 8.28
CA ALA A 69 5.82 -12.44 7.19
C ALA A 69 5.09 -12.39 5.84
N ILE A 70 5.16 -11.27 5.13
CA ILE A 70 4.40 -11.03 3.90
C ILE A 70 5.33 -10.84 2.71
N ASP A 71 5.21 -11.73 1.72
CA ASP A 71 5.98 -11.69 0.47
C ASP A 71 7.51 -11.57 0.70
N LEU A 72 8.01 -12.27 1.73
CA LEU A 72 9.44 -12.37 1.99
C LEU A 72 10.11 -13.42 1.08
N PRO A 73 11.29 -13.10 0.51
CA PRO A 73 12.18 -14.09 -0.08
C PRO A 73 12.47 -15.25 0.88
N ASN A 74 12.69 -16.45 0.34
CA ASN A 74 12.86 -17.67 1.14
C ASN A 74 14.05 -17.60 2.10
N ASP A 75 15.17 -17.02 1.66
CA ASP A 75 16.38 -16.83 2.45
C ASP A 75 16.17 -15.85 3.61
N VAL A 76 15.43 -14.76 3.37
CA VAL A 76 15.05 -13.80 4.41
C VAL A 76 14.09 -14.43 5.41
N PHE A 77 13.10 -15.19 4.93
CA PHE A 77 12.16 -15.90 5.79
C PHE A 77 12.88 -16.93 6.68
N LYS A 78 13.82 -17.71 6.12
CA LYS A 78 14.61 -18.69 6.89
C LYS A 78 15.39 -18.02 8.02
N LYS A 79 16.03 -16.87 7.76
CA LYS A 79 16.71 -16.09 8.80
C LYS A 79 15.75 -15.60 9.89
N LEU A 80 14.56 -15.16 9.51
CA LEU A 80 13.55 -14.73 10.47
C LEU A 80 13.11 -15.88 11.38
N GLU A 81 12.92 -17.08 10.81
CA GLU A 81 12.56 -18.31 11.54
C GLU A 81 13.66 -18.77 12.49
N GLU A 82 14.93 -18.72 12.06
CA GLU A 82 16.08 -19.11 12.89
C GLU A 82 16.36 -18.16 14.07
N ASN A 83 15.86 -16.92 14.01
CA ASN A 83 16.17 -15.85 14.97
C ASN A 83 14.94 -15.37 15.76
N SER A 84 13.84 -16.11 15.73
CA SER A 84 12.58 -15.73 16.39
C SER A 84 12.05 -16.84 17.27
N ASP A 85 11.73 -16.52 18.52
CA ASP A 85 11.01 -17.41 19.44
C ASP A 85 9.49 -17.34 19.25
N LEU A 86 8.98 -16.37 18.47
CA LEU A 86 7.56 -16.19 18.19
C LEU A 86 7.10 -17.04 17.01
N SER A 87 5.83 -17.47 17.05
CA SER A 87 5.18 -18.12 15.90
C SER A 87 5.14 -17.18 14.70
N ILE A 88 5.49 -17.69 13.51
CA ILE A 88 5.54 -16.91 12.28
C ILE A 88 4.44 -17.36 11.33
N LEU A 89 3.52 -16.44 11.00
CA LEU A 89 2.53 -16.64 9.95
C LEU A 89 3.09 -16.09 8.63
N ARG A 90 3.36 -16.99 7.68
CA ARG A 90 3.82 -16.64 6.33
C ARG A 90 2.65 -16.55 5.36
N MET A 91 2.56 -15.45 4.61
CA MET A 91 1.54 -15.30 3.58
C MET A 91 2.01 -14.45 2.38
N GLY A 92 1.31 -14.58 1.26
CA GLY A 92 1.43 -13.67 0.12
C GLY A 92 0.29 -12.67 0.10
N ALA A 93 0.56 -11.43 -0.34
CA ALA A 93 -0.48 -10.43 -0.56
C ALA A 93 -1.16 -10.57 -1.94
N ASP A 94 -0.66 -11.46 -2.81
CA ASP A 94 -1.25 -11.71 -4.12
C ASP A 94 -2.51 -12.58 -3.97
N VAL A 95 -3.67 -11.92 -4.09
CA VAL A 95 -4.98 -12.57 -4.06
C VAL A 95 -5.62 -12.42 -5.43
N CYS A 96 -6.02 -13.55 -6.02
CA CYS A 96 -6.73 -13.57 -7.29
C CYS A 96 -8.11 -12.90 -7.14
N HIS A 97 -8.18 -11.61 -7.46
CA HIS A 97 -9.38 -10.79 -7.35
C HIS A 97 -10.25 -10.81 -8.61
N ARG A 98 -9.82 -11.50 -9.69
CA ARG A 98 -10.49 -11.53 -11.00
C ARG A 98 -11.96 -11.95 -10.90
N TYR A 99 -12.27 -12.87 -9.99
CA TYR A 99 -13.61 -13.42 -9.81
C TYR A 99 -14.32 -12.90 -8.55
N MET A 100 -13.72 -11.90 -7.87
CA MET A 100 -14.26 -11.35 -6.64
C MET A 100 -15.16 -10.14 -6.92
N LYS A 101 -16.36 -10.17 -6.36
CA LYS A 101 -17.25 -9.00 -6.28
C LYS A 101 -16.58 -7.91 -5.43
N PRO A 102 -16.91 -6.61 -5.63
CA PRO A 102 -16.33 -5.51 -4.86
C PRO A 102 -16.37 -5.71 -3.33
N TRP A 103 -17.49 -6.21 -2.79
CA TRP A 103 -17.61 -6.48 -1.36
C TRP A 103 -16.67 -7.60 -0.87
N GLN A 104 -16.38 -8.60 -1.71
CA GLN A 104 -15.44 -9.67 -1.36
C GLN A 104 -14.03 -9.11 -1.26
N ARG A 105 -13.65 -8.22 -2.20
CA ARG A 105 -12.36 -7.52 -2.17
C ARG A 105 -12.22 -6.67 -0.91
N LEU A 106 -13.27 -5.97 -0.51
CA LEU A 106 -13.29 -5.18 0.73
C LEU A 106 -13.13 -6.07 1.97
N LYS A 107 -13.82 -7.21 2.04
CA LYS A 107 -13.65 -8.16 3.15
C LYS A 107 -12.23 -8.72 3.23
N VAL A 108 -11.62 -9.06 2.09
CA VAL A 108 -10.22 -9.50 2.06
C VAL A 108 -9.29 -8.39 2.56
N ALA A 109 -9.46 -7.15 2.07
CA ALA A 109 -8.68 -6.01 2.54
C ALA A 109 -8.82 -5.79 4.05
N GLN A 110 -10.05 -5.89 4.59
CA GLN A 110 -10.32 -5.79 6.02
C GLN A 110 -9.63 -6.90 6.81
N TYR A 111 -9.61 -8.13 6.29
CA TYR A 111 -8.91 -9.25 6.92
C TYR A 111 -7.38 -9.03 6.99
N PHE A 112 -6.78 -8.51 5.92
CA PHE A 112 -5.36 -8.12 5.95
C PHE A 112 -5.09 -7.03 6.98
N LEU A 113 -5.93 -5.99 7.06
CA LEU A 113 -5.79 -4.94 8.07
C LEU A 113 -5.89 -5.49 9.50
N TYR A 114 -6.80 -6.45 9.74
CA TYR A 114 -6.88 -7.15 11.03
C TYR A 114 -5.59 -7.90 11.36
N LEU A 115 -5.01 -8.63 10.40
CA LEU A 115 -3.74 -9.33 10.60
C LEU A 115 -2.58 -8.36 10.87
N TYR A 116 -2.52 -7.24 10.14
CA TYR A 116 -1.49 -6.22 10.33
C TYR A 116 -1.59 -5.59 11.72
N GLN A 117 -2.80 -5.26 12.15
CA GLN A 117 -3.05 -4.65 13.45
C GLN A 117 -2.82 -5.64 14.60
N SER A 118 -3.24 -6.91 14.46
CA SER A 118 -3.08 -7.90 15.53
C SER A 118 -1.65 -8.45 15.65
N ALA A 119 -0.85 -8.45 14.59
CA ALA A 119 0.52 -8.96 14.65
C ALA A 119 1.42 -8.13 15.59
N ARG A 120 2.30 -8.82 16.33
CA ARG A 120 3.32 -8.18 17.16
C ARG A 120 4.40 -7.52 16.31
N LEU A 121 4.74 -8.12 15.17
CA LEU A 121 5.68 -7.59 14.19
C LEU A 121 5.22 -7.97 12.79
N VAL A 122 5.30 -7.04 11.85
CA VAL A 122 5.07 -7.29 10.42
C VAL A 122 6.38 -7.10 9.67
N VAL A 123 6.81 -8.14 8.95
CA VAL A 123 8.04 -8.12 8.13
C VAL A 123 7.63 -8.31 6.67
N THR A 124 7.90 -7.32 5.83
CA THR A 124 7.41 -7.31 4.44
C THR A 124 8.27 -6.48 3.50
N THR A 125 8.22 -6.82 2.22
CA THR A 125 8.74 -6.02 1.10
C THR A 125 7.67 -5.11 0.47
N ARG A 126 6.41 -5.21 0.90
CA ARG A 126 5.25 -4.54 0.29
C ARG A 126 4.91 -3.25 1.01
N LEU A 127 5.00 -2.13 0.30
CA LEU A 127 4.57 -0.81 0.81
C LEU A 127 3.11 -0.81 1.37
N HIS A 128 2.22 -1.59 0.76
CA HIS A 128 0.80 -1.65 1.14
C HIS A 128 0.57 -2.40 2.47
N ALA A 129 1.53 -3.23 2.89
CA ALA A 129 1.52 -3.90 4.20
C ALA A 129 2.28 -3.06 5.25
N THR A 130 3.34 -2.36 4.86
CA THR A 130 4.10 -1.50 5.78
C THR A 130 3.30 -0.28 6.28
N LEU A 131 2.67 0.47 5.37
CA LEU A 131 2.05 1.75 5.72
C LEU A 131 0.89 1.65 6.72
N PRO A 132 -0.01 0.64 6.65
CA PRO A 132 -1.02 0.42 7.69
C PRO A 132 -0.41 0.22 9.09
N CYS A 133 0.74 -0.45 9.18
CA CYS A 133 1.38 -0.78 10.46
C CYS A 133 1.97 0.45 11.17
N LEU A 134 2.31 1.52 10.44
CA LEU A 134 2.81 2.77 11.01
C LEU A 134 1.76 3.56 11.79
N ARG A 135 0.49 3.19 11.66
CA ARG A 135 -0.61 3.88 12.34
C ARG A 135 -0.73 3.49 13.80
N ASP A 136 -0.29 2.29 14.13
CA ASP A 136 -0.45 1.69 15.47
C ASP A 136 0.55 2.22 16.50
N SER A 137 1.69 2.75 16.04
CA SER A 137 2.74 3.31 16.91
C SER A 137 2.47 4.73 17.41
N ARG A 138 1.28 5.29 17.12
CA ARG A 138 0.86 6.64 17.56
C ARG A 138 -0.07 6.62 18.77
N SER A 139 -0.15 5.50 19.50
CA SER A 139 -0.91 5.36 20.75
C SER A 139 -0.04 5.57 21.99
#